data_AF-A0A2S2Q1U3-F1
#
_entry.id   AF-A0A2S2Q1U3-F1
#
_cell.length_a   1.000
_cell.length_b   1.000
_cell.length_c   1.000
_cell.angle_alpha   90.00
_cell.angle_beta   90.00
_cell.angle_gamma   90.00
#
_symmetry.space_group_name_H-M   'P 1'
#
loop_
_entity.id
_entity.type
_entity.pdbx_description
1 polymer ?
#
loop_
_entity_poly.entity_id
_entity_poly.type
_entity_poly.pdbx_seq_one_letter_code
_entity_poly.pdbx_strand_id
1 'polypeptide(L)'
;MLGIVTNGNLIHQTSNEHNHYENSVQSVEIHVLRENCKRKASGSISIRPIKIIRTELLKSVNSEEIEHSDIRSIRKATYEKRRQIYPAFPKSLIDSIEQLKSIHNHDVLKFKGEQFIFVPNNKLFVCITTEQNLRCMIKSSDFFADGTFNYAPKHYIQLYTINCLQNGFYVPVV
;
A
#
# COMPACT_ATOMS: atom_id res chain seq x y z
N MET A 1 2.19 23.81 -27.53
CA MET A 1 2.58 22.52 -26.93
C MET A 1 4.07 22.39 -27.17
N LEU A 2 4.89 22.35 -26.12
CA LEU A 2 6.35 22.28 -26.26
C LEU A 2 6.73 20.91 -26.85
N GLY A 3 7.50 20.88 -27.94
CA GLY A 3 7.91 19.66 -28.62
C GLY A 3 9.42 19.47 -28.50
N ILE A 4 9.84 18.40 -27.81
CA ILE A 4 11.24 18.00 -27.71
C ILE A 4 11.40 16.71 -28.51
N VAL A 5 12.21 16.76 -29.57
CA VAL A 5 12.56 15.57 -30.37
C VAL A 5 13.87 15.02 -29.85
N THR A 6 13.85 13.75 -29.44
CA THR A 6 15.05 13.05 -28.93
C THR A 6 15.30 11.78 -29.74
N ASN A 7 16.57 11.50 -30.06
CA ASN A 7 17.01 10.25 -30.68
C ASN A 7 17.79 9.40 -29.66
N GLY A 8 17.13 9.05 -28.55
CA GLY A 8 17.69 8.20 -27.49
C GLY A 8 18.61 8.93 -26.51
N ASN A 9 19.71 9.53 -27.00
CA ASN A 9 20.76 10.12 -26.15
C ASN A 9 21.04 11.61 -26.41
N LEU A 10 20.48 12.19 -27.48
CA LEU A 10 20.72 13.59 -27.85
C LEU A 10 19.38 14.32 -28.06
N ILE A 11 19.33 15.56 -27.56
CA ILE A 11 18.26 16.50 -27.84
C ILE A 11 18.52 17.07 -29.23
N HIS A 12 17.64 16.76 -30.18
CA HIS A 12 17.83 17.15 -31.58
C HIS A 12 17.26 18.54 -31.87
N GLN A 13 16.13 18.87 -31.24
CA GLN A 13 15.47 20.15 -31.44
C GLN A 13 14.53 20.46 -30.27
N THR A 14 14.59 21.69 -29.78
CA THR A 14 13.60 22.27 -28.87
C THR A 14 12.77 23.28 -29.66
N SER A 15 11.45 23.08 -29.71
CA SER A 15 10.52 24.04 -30.32
C SER A 15 9.72 24.79 -29.26
N ASN A 16 9.62 26.11 -29.43
CA ASN A 16 9.02 27.12 -28.53
C ASN A 16 9.90 27.56 -27.35
N GLU A 17 9.70 28.81 -26.92
CA GLU A 17 10.34 29.41 -25.75
C GLU A 17 9.58 29.05 -24.45
N HIS A 18 10.33 28.85 -23.36
CA HIS A 18 9.75 28.69 -22.03
C HIS A 18 9.34 30.06 -21.47
N ASN A 19 8.05 30.21 -21.15
CA ASN A 19 7.51 31.42 -20.52
C ASN A 19 7.54 31.36 -18.98
N HIS A 20 8.49 30.63 -18.41
CA HIS A 20 8.67 30.49 -16.97
C HIS A 20 10.16 30.39 -16.65
N TYR A 21 10.53 30.76 -15.42
CA TYR A 21 11.88 30.55 -14.94
C TYR A 21 12.21 29.05 -14.84
N GLU A 22 13.50 28.74 -14.90
CA GLU A 22 13.99 27.40 -14.65
C GLU A 22 13.66 26.97 -13.21
N ASN A 23 13.33 25.69 -13.07
CA ASN A 23 13.13 25.08 -11.76
C ASN A 23 14.46 25.06 -11.00
N SER A 24 14.41 25.30 -9.68
CA SER A 24 15.61 25.19 -8.85
C SER A 24 16.14 23.75 -8.84
N VAL A 25 17.45 23.58 -8.67
CA VAL A 25 18.09 22.26 -8.52
C VAL A 25 17.39 21.43 -7.43
N GLN A 26 17.13 22.05 -6.28
CA GLN A 26 16.39 21.45 -5.16
C GLN A 26 15.01 20.90 -5.59
N SER A 27 14.24 21.67 -6.37
CA SER A 27 12.92 21.24 -6.83
C SER A 27 12.98 20.02 -7.77
N VAL A 28 14.02 19.96 -8.61
CA VAL A 28 14.29 18.81 -9.49
C VAL A 28 14.68 17.60 -8.66
N GLU A 29 15.53 17.76 -7.66
CA GLU A 29 15.96 16.68 -6.77
C GLU A 29 14.81 16.10 -5.94
N ILE A 30 13.92 16.95 -5.40
CA ILE A 30 12.70 16.53 -4.72
C ILE A 30 11.79 15.74 -5.67
N HIS A 31 11.72 16.15 -6.94
CA HIS A 31 10.96 15.43 -7.96
C HIS A 31 11.57 14.03 -8.21
N VAL A 32 12.89 13.94 -8.40
CA VAL A 32 13.61 12.67 -8.58
C VAL A 32 13.36 11.73 -7.38
N LEU A 33 13.50 12.24 -6.15
CA LEU A 33 13.21 11.49 -4.93
C LEU A 33 11.77 10.97 -4.90
N ARG A 34 10.81 11.82 -5.27
CA ARG A 34 9.38 11.45 -5.34
C ARG A 34 9.14 10.33 -6.34
N GLU A 35 9.71 10.42 -7.55
CA GLU A 35 9.59 9.39 -8.58
C GLU A 35 10.22 8.06 -8.13
N ASN A 36 11.37 8.12 -7.46
CA ASN A 36 12.04 6.95 -6.89
C ASN A 36 11.18 6.26 -5.82
N CYS A 37 10.60 7.04 -4.91
CA CYS A 37 9.66 6.54 -3.91
C CYS A 37 8.45 5.88 -4.56
N LYS A 38 7.83 6.51 -5.57
CA LYS A 38 6.67 5.97 -6.30
C LYS A 38 6.99 4.63 -6.96
N ARG A 39 8.14 4.51 -7.63
CA ARG A 39 8.57 3.26 -8.29
C ARG A 39 8.68 2.10 -7.30
N LYS A 40 9.32 2.34 -6.15
CA LYS A 40 9.43 1.34 -5.08
C LYS A 40 8.09 1.02 -4.43
N ALA A 41 7.21 2.01 -4.32
CA ALA A 41 5.89 1.84 -3.72
C ALA A 41 5.04 0.82 -4.48
N SER A 42 5.18 0.77 -5.82
CA SER A 42 4.49 -0.17 -6.69
C SER A 42 5.01 -1.60 -6.56
N GLY A 43 6.33 -1.79 -6.42
CA GLY A 43 6.93 -3.12 -6.28
C GLY A 43 6.89 -3.69 -4.86
N SER A 44 6.59 -2.88 -3.84
CA SER A 44 6.64 -3.30 -2.43
C SER A 44 5.50 -2.70 -1.62
N ILE A 45 4.28 -3.18 -1.88
CA ILE A 45 3.03 -2.71 -1.28
C ILE A 45 3.03 -2.83 0.25
N SER A 46 3.59 -3.91 0.80
CA SER A 46 3.60 -4.23 2.23
C SER A 46 4.57 -3.37 3.05
N ILE A 47 5.54 -2.70 2.42
CA ILE A 47 6.50 -1.84 3.12
C ILE A 47 5.80 -0.56 3.57
N ARG A 48 6.04 -0.07 4.79
CA ARG A 48 5.50 1.23 5.23
C ARG A 48 6.05 2.37 4.35
N PRO A 49 5.22 3.30 3.83
CA PRO A 49 5.69 4.40 2.98
C PRO A 49 6.85 5.20 3.57
N ILE A 50 6.83 5.45 4.89
CA ILE A 50 7.91 6.16 5.58
C ILE A 50 9.25 5.42 5.51
N LYS A 51 9.24 4.08 5.49
CA LYS A 51 10.45 3.26 5.34
C LYS A 51 11.03 3.40 3.93
N ILE A 52 10.17 3.45 2.91
CA ILE A 52 10.59 3.74 1.53
C ILE A 52 11.24 5.11 1.45
N ILE A 53 10.56 6.14 1.96
CA ILE A 53 11.06 7.53 1.92
C ILE A 53 12.42 7.62 2.61
N ARG A 54 12.54 7.11 3.84
CA ARG A 54 13.83 7.10 4.57
C ARG A 54 14.93 6.36 3.81
N THR A 55 14.60 5.24 3.16
CA THR A 55 15.58 4.47 2.39
C THR A 55 16.08 5.23 1.17
N GLU A 56 15.22 6.02 0.51
CA GLU A 56 15.61 6.83 -0.63
C GLU A 56 16.33 8.12 -0.22
N LEU A 57 15.96 8.73 0.92
CA LEU A 57 16.68 9.86 1.50
C LEU A 57 18.13 9.53 1.83
N LEU A 58 18.39 8.33 2.36
CA LEU A 58 19.77 7.88 2.62
C LEU A 58 20.64 7.74 1.36
N LYS A 59 20.02 7.76 0.18
CA LYS A 59 20.71 7.67 -1.12
C LYS A 59 20.79 9.01 -1.84
N SER A 60 20.06 10.02 -1.38
CA SER A 60 20.08 11.35 -1.99
C SER A 60 21.28 12.14 -1.47
N VAL A 61 21.97 12.83 -2.38
CA VAL A 61 23.19 13.59 -2.07
C VAL A 61 22.89 14.81 -1.18
N ASN A 62 21.67 15.38 -1.26
CA ASN A 62 21.29 16.63 -0.58
C ASN A 62 20.08 16.44 0.37
N SER A 63 20.13 15.46 1.28
CA SER A 63 18.99 15.21 2.18
C SER A 63 18.71 16.33 3.19
N GLU A 64 19.67 17.22 3.43
CA GLU A 64 19.59 18.31 4.42
C GLU A 64 18.66 19.45 3.99
N GLU A 65 18.39 19.60 2.69
CA GLU A 65 17.52 20.64 2.14
C GLU A 65 16.04 20.22 2.04
N ILE A 66 15.69 19.03 2.53
CA ILE A 66 14.34 18.49 2.40
C ILE A 66 13.49 18.90 3.59
N GLU A 67 12.45 19.68 3.32
CA GLU A 67 11.52 20.12 4.35
C GLU A 67 10.51 19.04 4.73
N HIS A 68 9.92 19.19 5.92
CA HIS A 68 8.85 18.31 6.37
C HIS A 68 7.60 18.36 5.44
N SER A 69 7.36 19.51 4.81
CA SER A 69 6.30 19.73 3.81
C SER A 69 6.49 18.80 2.59
N ASP A 70 7.72 18.65 2.10
CA ASP A 70 8.10 17.76 1.01
C ASP A 70 7.88 16.30 1.36
N ILE A 71 8.28 15.88 2.55
CA ILE A 71 8.05 14.52 3.04
C ILE A 71 6.55 14.19 3.05
N ARG A 72 5.70 15.15 3.45
CA ARG A 72 4.25 14.99 3.42
C ARG A 72 3.74 14.81 1.99
N SER A 73 4.23 15.61 1.06
CA SER A 73 3.88 15.56 -0.37
C SER A 73 4.32 14.24 -1.03
N ILE A 74 5.57 13.83 -0.80
CA ILE A 74 6.12 12.55 -1.29
C ILE A 74 5.32 11.38 -0.73
N ARG A 75 4.98 11.41 0.57
CA ARG A 75 4.15 10.37 1.19
C ARG A 75 2.77 10.29 0.54
N LYS A 76 2.12 11.42 0.26
CA LYS A 76 0.83 11.46 -0.45
C LYS A 76 0.94 10.84 -1.85
N ALA A 77 1.92 11.26 -2.64
CA ALA A 77 2.16 10.73 -3.99
C ALA A 77 2.46 9.21 -3.96
N THR A 78 3.19 8.74 -2.95
CA THR A 78 3.46 7.32 -2.71
C THR A 78 2.17 6.52 -2.44
N TYR A 79 1.28 7.06 -1.60
CA TYR A 79 -0.03 6.44 -1.33
C TYR A 79 -0.94 6.42 -2.56
N GLU A 80 -1.01 7.51 -3.30
CA GLU A 80 -1.78 7.60 -4.55
C GLU A 80 -1.27 6.58 -5.57
N LYS A 81 0.05 6.46 -5.73
CA LYS A 81 0.63 5.47 -6.64
C LYS A 81 0.29 4.04 -6.25
N ARG A 82 0.23 3.73 -4.95
CA ARG A 82 -0.23 2.42 -4.46
C ARG A 82 -1.72 2.21 -4.70
N ARG A 83 -2.54 3.24 -4.51
CA ARG A 83 -3.99 3.15 -4.72
C ARG A 83 -4.34 2.75 -6.15
N GLN A 84 -3.54 3.18 -7.13
CA GLN A 84 -3.71 2.81 -8.55
C GLN A 84 -3.61 1.29 -8.81
N ILE A 85 -3.06 0.50 -7.88
CA ILE A 85 -2.96 -0.97 -8.00
C ILE A 85 -4.27 -1.65 -7.60
N TYR A 86 -5.07 -0.98 -6.76
CA TYR A 86 -6.30 -1.53 -6.22
C TYR A 86 -7.50 -1.09 -7.05
N PRO A 87 -8.59 -1.88 -7.07
CA PRO A 87 -9.85 -1.43 -7.64
C PRO A 87 -10.37 -0.18 -6.92
N ALA A 88 -11.34 0.47 -7.55
CA ALA A 88 -12.08 1.55 -6.93
C ALA A 88 -12.66 1.10 -5.58
N PHE A 89 -12.77 2.01 -4.62
CA PHE A 89 -13.36 1.67 -3.33
C PHE A 89 -14.77 1.09 -3.53
N PRO A 90 -15.11 -0.02 -2.85
CA PRO A 90 -16.42 -0.62 -2.96
C PRO A 90 -17.50 0.35 -2.47
N LYS A 91 -18.69 0.20 -3.02
CA LYS A 91 -19.89 1.01 -2.69
C LYS A 91 -20.86 0.31 -1.75
N SER A 92 -20.72 -1.00 -1.57
CA SER A 92 -21.54 -1.81 -0.67
C SER A 92 -20.77 -3.04 -0.16
N LEU A 93 -21.36 -3.77 0.79
CA LEU A 93 -20.82 -5.04 1.28
C LEU A 93 -20.66 -6.05 0.13
N ILE A 94 -21.71 -6.21 -0.68
CA ILE A 94 -21.74 -7.13 -1.81
C ILE A 94 -20.65 -6.78 -2.82
N ASP A 95 -20.54 -5.49 -3.19
CA ASP A 95 -19.50 -5.01 -4.11
C ASP A 95 -18.10 -5.27 -3.55
N SER A 96 -17.88 -5.07 -2.24
CA SER A 96 -16.59 -5.38 -1.60
C SER A 96 -16.22 -6.87 -1.70
N ILE A 97 -17.20 -7.76 -1.53
CA ILE A 97 -17.02 -9.21 -1.58
C ILE A 97 -16.77 -9.68 -3.02
N GLU A 98 -17.51 -9.12 -3.98
CA GLU A 98 -17.33 -9.43 -5.40
C GLU A 98 -16.00 -8.93 -5.94
N GLN A 99 -15.54 -7.75 -5.52
CA GLN A 99 -14.20 -7.26 -5.83
C GLN A 99 -13.10 -8.16 -5.23
N LEU A 100 -13.25 -8.64 -4.00
CA LEU A 100 -12.29 -9.58 -3.41
C LEU A 100 -12.26 -10.92 -4.15
N LYS A 101 -13.42 -11.42 -4.61
CA LYS A 101 -13.50 -12.63 -5.43
C LYS A 101 -12.87 -12.45 -6.80
N SER A 102 -13.04 -11.28 -7.44
CA SER A 102 -12.46 -11.03 -8.78
C SER A 102 -10.93 -10.95 -8.75
N ILE A 103 -10.35 -10.52 -7.63
CA ILE A 103 -8.89 -10.47 -7.43
C ILE A 103 -8.33 -11.69 -6.70
N HIS A 104 -9.12 -12.76 -6.52
CA HIS A 104 -8.74 -13.94 -5.72
C HIS A 104 -7.40 -14.57 -6.12
N ASN A 105 -7.10 -14.59 -7.42
CA ASN A 105 -5.89 -15.20 -7.97
C ASN A 105 -4.69 -14.25 -8.02
N HIS A 106 -4.86 -13.00 -7.60
CA HIS A 106 -3.80 -12.01 -7.59
C HIS A 106 -2.95 -12.14 -6.32
N ASP A 107 -1.63 -11.92 -6.44
CA ASP A 107 -0.69 -11.94 -5.30
C ASP A 107 -1.04 -10.95 -4.17
N VAL A 108 -1.98 -10.04 -4.41
CA VAL A 108 -2.44 -9.04 -3.44
C VAL A 108 -3.17 -9.69 -2.25
N LEU A 109 -3.77 -10.88 -2.42
CA LEU A 109 -4.42 -11.63 -1.34
C LEU A 109 -3.49 -12.67 -0.68
N LYS A 110 -2.21 -12.65 -1.02
CA LYS A 110 -1.20 -13.56 -0.50
C LYS A 110 -0.18 -12.82 0.36
N PHE A 111 0.30 -13.47 1.40
CA PHE A 111 1.44 -13.02 2.18
C PHE A 111 2.53 -14.09 2.06
N LYS A 112 3.69 -13.70 1.52
CA LYS A 112 4.80 -14.64 1.22
C LYS A 112 4.38 -15.85 0.36
N GLY A 113 3.42 -15.66 -0.55
CA GLY A 113 2.90 -16.71 -1.42
C GLY A 113 1.75 -17.53 -0.82
N GLU A 114 1.44 -17.36 0.46
CA GLU A 114 0.35 -18.06 1.14
C GLU A 114 -0.93 -17.21 1.14
N GLN A 115 -2.06 -17.83 0.81
CA GLN A 115 -3.36 -17.16 0.89
C GLN A 115 -3.70 -16.85 2.35
N PHE A 116 -4.09 -15.60 2.61
CA PHE A 116 -4.47 -15.19 3.97
C PHE A 116 -5.84 -14.48 4.06
N ILE A 117 -6.53 -14.32 2.93
CA ILE A 117 -7.87 -13.74 2.86
C ILE A 117 -8.82 -14.77 2.25
N PHE A 118 -9.90 -15.06 2.96
CA PHE A 118 -10.89 -16.07 2.61
C PHE A 118 -12.27 -15.45 2.54
N VAL A 119 -12.97 -15.71 1.43
CA VAL A 119 -14.28 -15.12 1.16
C VAL A 119 -15.30 -16.26 0.96
N PRO A 120 -16.17 -16.53 1.94
CA PRO A 120 -17.17 -17.60 1.85
C PRO A 120 -18.21 -17.35 0.74
N ASN A 121 -18.86 -18.43 0.30
CA ASN A 121 -19.87 -18.38 -0.75
C ASN A 121 -21.13 -17.62 -0.34
N ASN A 122 -21.47 -17.62 0.96
CA ASN A 122 -22.63 -16.92 1.50
C ASN A 122 -22.53 -15.39 1.46
N LYS A 123 -21.37 -14.82 1.10
CA LYS A 123 -21.13 -13.38 0.97
C LYS A 123 -21.48 -12.59 2.25
N LEU A 124 -21.28 -13.16 3.45
CA LEU A 124 -21.63 -12.51 4.71
C LEU A 124 -20.44 -11.84 5.41
N PHE A 125 -19.24 -12.40 5.26
CA PHE A 125 -18.04 -11.91 5.93
C PHE A 125 -16.80 -12.13 5.07
N VAL A 126 -15.68 -11.59 5.52
CA VAL A 126 -14.33 -11.88 5.00
C VAL A 126 -13.51 -12.36 6.19
N CYS A 127 -12.85 -13.49 6.04
CA CYS A 127 -11.97 -14.04 7.07
C CYS A 127 -10.52 -13.78 6.69
N ILE A 128 -9.73 -13.27 7.64
CA ILE A 128 -8.31 -13.02 7.47
C ILE A 128 -7.58 -13.95 8.43
N THR A 129 -6.89 -14.95 7.90
CA THR A 129 -6.14 -15.91 8.72
C THR A 129 -5.10 -16.61 7.87
N THR A 130 -4.25 -17.45 8.44
CA THR A 130 -3.28 -18.26 7.70
C THR A 130 -3.40 -19.72 8.12
N GLU A 131 -2.82 -20.63 7.35
CA GLU A 131 -2.76 -22.03 7.76
C GLU A 131 -2.03 -22.19 9.11
N GLN A 132 -0.96 -21.41 9.34
CA GLN A 132 -0.25 -21.41 10.61
C GLN A 132 -1.15 -20.97 11.77
N ASN A 133 -1.99 -19.94 11.57
CA ASN A 133 -2.94 -19.49 12.57
C ASN A 133 -3.99 -20.57 12.86
N LEU A 134 -4.53 -21.23 11.83
CA LEU A 134 -5.49 -22.32 12.02
C LEU A 134 -4.86 -23.52 12.75
N ARG A 135 -3.61 -23.86 12.45
CA ARG A 135 -2.86 -24.89 13.21
C ARG A 135 -2.62 -24.48 14.67
N CYS A 136 -2.42 -23.19 14.93
CA CYS A 136 -2.35 -22.64 16.29
C CYS A 136 -3.68 -22.83 17.02
N MET A 137 -4.79 -22.50 16.35
CA MET A 137 -6.14 -22.70 16.90
C MET A 137 -6.38 -24.18 17.25
N ILE A 138 -6.08 -25.12 16.36
CA ILE A 138 -6.28 -26.56 16.62
C ILE A 138 -5.52 -27.04 17.88
N LYS A 139 -4.37 -26.43 18.19
CA LYS A 139 -3.54 -26.78 19.35
C LYS A 139 -3.93 -26.04 20.63
N SER A 140 -4.76 -25.01 20.52
CA SER A 140 -5.12 -24.13 21.64
C SER A 140 -6.37 -24.64 22.34
N SER A 141 -6.34 -24.65 23.68
CA SER A 141 -7.52 -24.89 24.52
C SER A 141 -8.34 -23.63 24.74
N ASP A 142 -7.66 -22.48 24.81
CA ASP A 142 -8.24 -21.22 25.27
C ASP A 142 -8.31 -20.20 24.15
N PHE A 143 -9.53 -19.72 23.90
CA PHE A 143 -9.83 -18.72 22.89
C PHE A 143 -10.46 -17.49 23.52
N PHE A 144 -10.02 -16.33 23.05
CA PHE A 144 -10.52 -15.04 23.50
C PHE A 144 -10.89 -14.25 22.27
N ALA A 145 -12.16 -13.88 22.17
CA ALA A 145 -12.63 -13.14 21.02
C ALA A 145 -13.21 -11.79 21.43
N ASP A 146 -12.91 -10.78 20.63
CA ASP A 146 -13.41 -9.42 20.81
C ASP A 146 -13.90 -8.88 19.47
N GLY A 147 -14.94 -8.06 19.50
CA GLY A 147 -15.56 -7.50 18.33
C GLY A 147 -15.89 -6.03 18.51
N THR A 148 -15.38 -5.18 17.63
CA THR A 148 -15.65 -3.74 17.63
C THR A 148 -16.59 -3.34 16.51
N PHE A 149 -17.67 -2.65 16.87
CA PHE A 149 -18.59 -2.01 15.92
C PHE A 149 -18.13 -0.60 15.54
N ASN A 150 -17.34 0.05 16.41
CA ASN A 150 -16.89 1.43 16.22
C ASN A 150 -15.79 1.56 15.16
N TYR A 151 -15.05 0.47 14.91
CA TYR A 151 -13.89 0.46 14.02
C TYR A 151 -13.95 -0.73 13.05
N ALA A 152 -14.90 -0.68 12.10
CA ALA A 152 -15.03 -1.65 11.02
C ALA A 152 -14.76 -1.01 9.64
N PRO A 153 -14.32 -1.79 8.62
CA PRO A 153 -14.20 -1.29 7.25
C PRO A 153 -15.53 -0.76 6.72
N LYS A 154 -15.48 0.21 5.77
CA LYS A 154 -16.60 1.09 5.36
C LYS A 154 -17.93 0.45 4.91
N HIS A 155 -18.03 -0.88 4.81
CA HIS A 155 -19.28 -1.60 4.49
C HIS A 155 -19.54 -2.81 5.40
N TYR A 156 -18.77 -2.93 6.47
CA TYR A 156 -18.83 -4.00 7.44
C TYR A 156 -19.34 -3.41 8.75
N ILE A 157 -20.17 -4.19 9.43
CA ILE A 157 -20.82 -3.75 10.68
C ILE A 157 -19.86 -3.92 11.86
N GLN A 158 -19.01 -4.95 11.82
CA GLN A 158 -18.15 -5.33 12.92
C GLN A 158 -16.82 -5.84 12.39
N LEU A 159 -15.74 -5.49 13.09
CA LEU A 159 -14.47 -6.19 13.01
C LEU A 159 -14.40 -7.15 14.20
N TYR A 160 -14.29 -8.44 13.93
CA TYR A 160 -14.21 -9.49 14.94
C TYR A 160 -12.81 -10.11 14.92
N THR A 161 -12.22 -10.28 16.09
CA THR A 161 -10.87 -10.83 16.26
C THR A 161 -10.90 -12.00 17.21
N ILE A 162 -10.16 -13.06 16.89
CA ILE A 162 -10.00 -14.23 17.74
C ILE A 162 -8.53 -14.33 18.12
N ASN A 163 -8.27 -14.49 19.40
CA ASN A 163 -6.95 -14.68 19.99
C ASN A 163 -6.87 -16.07 20.63
N CYS A 164 -5.69 -16.69 20.55
CA CYS A 164 -5.36 -17.92 21.28
C CYS A 164 -4.31 -17.62 22.34
N LEU A 165 -4.31 -18.38 23.45
CA LEU A 165 -3.23 -18.35 24.42
C LEU A 165 -2.09 -19.28 23.98
N GLN A 166 -0.96 -18.71 23.56
CA GLN A 166 0.22 -19.46 23.15
C GLN A 166 1.41 -19.02 24.01
N ASN A 167 2.01 -19.95 24.76
CA ASN A 167 3.18 -19.71 25.62
C ASN A 167 2.99 -18.53 26.60
N GLY A 168 1.78 -18.37 27.15
CA GLY A 168 1.45 -17.28 28.07
C GLY A 168 1.13 -15.92 27.40
N PHE A 169 1.10 -15.86 26.06
CA PHE A 169 0.76 -14.65 25.32
C PHE A 169 -0.55 -14.82 24.53
N TYR A 170 -1.33 -13.74 24.44
CA TYR A 170 -2.48 -13.67 23.55
C TYR A 170 -1.99 -13.38 22.12
N VAL A 171 -2.24 -14.31 21.22
CA VAL A 171 -1.84 -14.22 19.81
C VAL A 171 -3.08 -14.11 18.94
N PRO A 172 -3.26 -13.03 18.14
CA PRO A 172 -4.36 -12.92 17.21
C PRO A 172 -4.20 -13.93 16.08
N VAL A 173 -5.24 -14.71 15.83
CA VAL A 173 -5.26 -15.81 14.86
C VAL A 173 -6.29 -15.60 13.75
N VAL A 174 -7.35 -14.82 13.99
CA VAL A 174 -8.38 -14.42 13.03
C VAL A 174 -8.75 -12.96 13.26
#